data_AF-A0A2V8U2S2-F1
#
_entry.id   AF-A0A2V8U2S2-F1
#
_cell.length_a   1.000
_cell.length_b   1.000
_cell.length_c   1.000
_cell.angle_alpha   90.00
_cell.angle_beta   90.00
_cell.angle_gamma   90.00
#
_symmetry.space_group_name_H-M   'P 1'
#
loop_
_entity.id
_entity.type
_entity.pdbx_description
1 polymer ?
#
loop_
_entity_poly.entity_id
_entity_poly.type
_entity_poly.pdbx_seq_one_letter_code
_entity_poly.pdbx_strand_id
1 'polypeptide(L)' 'MEMDEQSLEQLRSLGPRRAYEAVRRAVLQNPWAASSEDLHAALQQVVAAGILTWDEVEQFEAS' A
#
# COMPACT_ATOMS: atom_id res chain seq x y z
N MET A 1 -10.34 -3.20 6.73
CA MET A 1 -10.73 -3.07 5.31
C MET A 1 -9.84 -4.01 4.54
N GLU A 2 -10.38 -5.09 3.98
CA GLU A 2 -9.63 -5.99 3.09
C GLU A 2 -9.54 -5.33 1.72
N MET A 3 -8.35 -5.35 1.12
CA MET A 3 -8.16 -4.93 -0.27
C MET A 3 -8.72 -6.02 -1.19
N ASP A 4 -9.66 -5.66 -2.05
CA ASP A 4 -10.15 -6.56 -3.11
C ASP A 4 -9.02 -7.04 -4.02
N GLU A 5 -9.10 -8.30 -4.47
CA GLU A 5 -8.13 -8.94 -5.38
C GLU A 5 -7.84 -8.08 -6.62
N GLN A 6 -8.85 -7.41 -7.17
CA GLN A 6 -8.69 -6.52 -8.33
C GLN A 6 -7.75 -5.34 -8.05
N SER A 7 -7.76 -4.82 -6.82
CA SER A 7 -6.84 -3.76 -6.40
C SER A 7 -5.41 -4.27 -6.28
N LEU A 8 -5.24 -5.48 -5.74
CA LEU A 8 -3.93 -6.13 -5.64
C LEU A 8 -3.33 -6.42 -7.02
N GLU A 9 -4.12 -6.89 -7.99
CA GLU A 9 -3.67 -7.11 -9.36
C GLU A 9 -3.25 -5.81 -10.05
N GLN A 10 -4.01 -4.73 -9.88
CA GLN A 10 -3.63 -3.43 -10.42
C GLN A 10 -2.30 -2.94 -9.85
N LEU A 11 -2.11 -3.05 -8.53
CA LEU A 11 -0.86 -2.69 -7.86
C LEU A 11 0.33 -3.51 -8.37
N ARG A 12 0.11 -4.81 -8.59
CA ARG A 12 1.13 -5.71 -9.16
C ARG A 12 1.57 -5.28 -10.56
N SER A 13 0.67 -4.70 -11.35
CA SER A 13 0.99 -4.18 -12.70
C SER A 13 1.71 -2.83 -12.71
N LEU A 14 1.57 -2.03 -11.66
CA LEU A 14 2.05 -0.65 -11.60
C LEU A 14 3.53 -0.51 -11.23
N GLY A 15 4.14 -1.59 -10.71
CA GLY A 15 5.49 -1.60 -10.17
C GLY A 15 5.57 -1.04 -8.74
N PRO A 16 6.64 -1.37 -8.00
CA PRO A 16 6.69 -1.22 -6.54
C PRO A 16 6.50 0.23 -6.07
N ARG A 17 7.21 1.20 -6.66
CA ARG A 17 7.07 2.61 -6.25
C ARG A 17 5.64 3.16 -6.44
N ARG A 18 5.01 2.87 -7.58
CA ARG A 18 3.63 3.30 -7.84
C ARG A 18 2.62 2.54 -7.00
N ALA A 19 2.88 1.28 -6.70
CA ALA A 19 2.02 0.50 -5.80
C ALA A 19 2.00 1.13 -4.39
N TYR A 20 3.17 1.48 -3.86
CA TYR A 20 3.28 2.18 -2.59
C TYR A 20 2.53 3.53 -2.59
N GLU A 21 2.75 4.37 -3.61
CA GLU A 21 2.06 5.65 -3.73
C GLU A 21 0.53 5.50 -3.85
N ALA A 22 0.05 4.49 -4.58
CA ALA A 22 -1.36 4.21 -4.73
C ALA A 22 -2.01 3.80 -3.39
N VAL A 23 -1.35 2.92 -2.63
CA VAL A 23 -1.81 2.51 -1.29
C VAL A 23 -1.84 3.72 -0.36
N ARG A 24 -0.74 4.48 -0.29
CA ARG A 24 -0.64 5.68 0.54
C ARG A 24 -1.71 6.70 0.19
N ARG A 25 -1.96 6.93 -1.10
CA ARG A 25 -3.01 7.83 -1.58
C ARG A 25 -4.40 7.32 -1.23
N ALA A 26 -4.67 6.02 -1.37
CA ALA A 26 -5.97 5.44 -1.05
C ALA A 26 -6.31 5.60 0.44
N VAL A 27 -5.32 5.40 1.32
CA VAL A 27 -5.47 5.57 2.77
C VAL A 27 -5.66 7.05 3.12
N LEU A 28 -4.83 7.95 2.58
CA LEU A 28 -4.92 9.39 2.84
C LEU A 28 -6.19 10.05 2.26
N GLN A 29 -6.72 9.52 1.16
CA GLN A 29 -7.97 10.01 0.56
C GLN A 29 -9.21 9.52 1.31
N ASN A 30 -9.06 8.56 2.21
CA ASN A 30 -10.17 8.03 2.98
C ASN A 30 -10.35 8.85 4.27
N PRO A 31 -11.42 9.64 4.41
CA PRO A 31 -11.60 10.54 5.55
C PRO A 31 -11.77 9.81 6.90
N TRP A 32 -11.92 8.48 6.87
CA TRP A 32 -12.08 7.62 8.04
C TRP A 32 -10.87 6.75 8.36
N ALA A 33 -9.89 6.67 7.45
CA ALA A 33 -8.73 5.78 7.56
C ALA A 33 -7.40 6.55 7.48
N ALA A 34 -7.41 7.86 7.74
CA ALA A 34 -6.23 8.71 7.68
C ALA A 34 -5.28 8.55 8.89
N SER A 35 -5.29 7.39 9.56
CA SER A 35 -4.40 7.07 10.67
C SER A 35 -3.21 6.24 10.21
N SER A 36 -2.06 6.40 10.88
CA SER A 36 -0.85 5.60 10.58
C SER A 36 -1.08 4.09 10.72
N GLU A 37 -1.99 3.66 11.60
CA GLU A 37 -2.35 2.24 11.76
C GLU A 37 -3.06 1.67 10.52
N ASP A 38 -3.96 2.43 9.89
CA ASP A 38 -4.63 2.02 8.66
C ASP A 38 -3.66 1.93 7.48
N LEU A 39 -2.72 2.88 7.39
CA LEU A 39 -1.65 2.83 6.39
C LEU A 39 -0.79 1.58 6.57
N HIS A 40 -0.39 1.30 7.80
CA HIS A 40 0.40 0.12 8.12
C HIS A 40 -0.35 -1.17 7.78
N ALA A 41 -1.64 -1.26 8.13
CA ALA A 41 -2.49 -2.41 7.80
C ALA A 41 -2.66 -2.62 6.29
N ALA A 42 -2.78 -1.53 5.51
CA ALA A 42 -2.86 -1.62 4.06
C ALA A 42 -1.52 -2.07 3.44
N LEU A 43 -0.39 -1.49 3.89
CA LEU A 43 0.94 -1.89 3.43
C LEU A 43 1.25 -3.34 3.77
N GLN A 44 0.84 -3.81 4.96
CA GLN A 44 0.99 -5.21 5.35
C GLN A 44 0.27 -6.16 4.39
N GLN A 45 -0.92 -5.80 3.88
CA GLN A 45 -1.64 -6.61 2.90
C GLN A 45 -0.90 -6.68 1.56
N VAL A 46 -0.34 -5.56 1.10
CA VAL A 46 0.42 -5.49 -0.16
C VAL A 46 1.75 -6.26 -0.05
N VAL A 47 2.38 -6.24 1.11
CA VAL A 47 3.58 -7.04 1.40
C VAL A 47 3.23 -8.52 1.50
N ALA A 48 2.15 -8.89 2.20
CA ALA A 48 1.67 -10.27 2.29
C ALA A 48 1.29 -10.85 0.92
N ALA A 49 0.79 -10.01 0.00
CA ALA A 49 0.51 -10.38 -1.39
C ALA A 49 1.78 -10.51 -2.26
N GLY A 50 2.96 -10.19 -1.73
CA GLY A 50 4.24 -10.22 -2.44
C GLY A 50 4.34 -9.17 -3.55
N ILE A 51 3.63 -8.06 -3.41
CA ILE A 51 3.68 -6.93 -4.36
C ILE A 51 4.79 -5.96 -3.94
N LEU A 52 4.99 -5.80 -2.63
CA LEU A 52 6.05 -4.99 -2.02
C LEU A 52 6.81 -5.79 -0.97
N THR A 53 8.00 -5.32 -0.64
CA THR A 53 8.76 -5.74 0.54
C THR A 53 8.79 -4.62 1.58
N TRP A 54 9.00 -4.98 2.86
CA TRP A 54 9.18 -3.96 3.90
C TRP A 54 10.40 -3.07 3.65
N ASP A 55 11.47 -3.60 3.06
CA ASP A 55 12.64 -2.81 2.66
C ASP A 55 12.27 -1.74 1.63
N GLU A 56 11.49 -2.09 0.61
CA GLU A 56 10.99 -1.12 -0.37
C GLU A 56 10.09 -0.07 0.29
N VAL A 57 9.21 -0.48 1.20
CA VAL A 57 8.34 0.45 1.96
C VAL A 57 9.18 1.45 2.76
N GLU A 58 10.17 0.96 3.53
CA GLU A 58 11.07 1.81 4.31
C GLU A 58 11.88 2.77 3.41
N GLN A 59 12.37 2.29 2.27
CA GLN A 59 13.06 3.13 1.29
C GLN A 59 12.13 4.22 0.73
N PHE A 60 10.85 3.92 0.51
CA PHE A 60 9.89 4.90 0.01
C PHE A 60 9.38 5.86 1.09
N GLU A 61 9.39 5.47 2.36
CA GLU A 61 9.11 6.36 3.49
C GLU A 61 10.26 7.31 3.80
N ALA A 62 11.50 6.88 3.55
CA ALA A 62 12.70 7.69 3.77
C ALA A 62 13.05 8.66 2.62
N SER A 63 12.39 8.54 1.46
CA SER A 63 12.64 9.33 0.25
C SER A 63 11.65 10.49 0.06
#